data_AF-A0A174DN34-F1
#
_entry.id   AF-A0A174DN34-F1
#
_cell.length_a   1.000
_cell.length_b   1.000
_cell.length_c   1.000
_cell.angle_alpha   90.00
_cell.angle_beta   90.00
_cell.angle_gamma   90.00
#
_symmetry.space_group_name_H-M   'P 1'
#
loop_
_entity.id
_entity.type
_entity.pdbx_description
1 polymer ?
#
loop_
_entity_poly.entity_id
_entity_poly.type
_entity_poly.pdbx_seq_one_letter_code
_entity_poly.pdbx_strand_id
1 'polypeptide(L)'
;MFLSEEFSEKLLNKEILGFEVKNLPDDFEDLSIALKNDNISELIKFCKCNSIKSVFYTYGYYEEDDFTIDEEAEEINLGEEVFKLMKNEIKKYNKKVEKLDFSKPNIMISYVIYQSRYIAFIISDDWIEDKEIIEADEFIEELKEKYEDKILEIENKRNELIENEKIKREKTLEGLKKEFKELIFNDANFKYCTNKDMRYRYIKELFKNEGMSKYEELFKYNDEFSVIEFSDFIEFIWREYKDISKKNK
;
A
#
# COMPACT_ATOMS: atom_id res chain seq x y z
N MET A 1 7.70 -33.89 -14.47
CA MET A 1 8.92 -33.26 -13.95
C MET A 1 9.95 -34.31 -13.59
N PHE A 2 11.22 -34.15 -13.99
CA PHE A 2 12.28 -35.10 -13.64
C PHE A 2 12.57 -35.04 -12.14
N LEU A 3 12.40 -36.17 -11.46
CA LEU A 3 12.98 -36.35 -10.13
C LEU A 3 14.52 -36.26 -10.28
N SER A 4 15.20 -35.64 -9.31
CA SER A 4 16.66 -35.45 -9.34
C SER A 4 17.44 -36.75 -9.55
N GLU A 5 16.89 -37.85 -9.05
CA GLU A 5 17.39 -39.21 -9.25
C GLU A 5 17.34 -39.62 -10.74
N GLU A 6 16.22 -39.42 -11.43
CA GLU A 6 16.10 -39.78 -12.85
C GLU A 6 17.04 -38.96 -13.75
N PHE A 7 17.23 -37.67 -13.44
CA PHE A 7 18.14 -36.81 -14.19
C PHE A 7 19.59 -37.26 -14.01
N SER A 8 20.01 -37.46 -12.75
CA SER A 8 21.36 -37.90 -12.41
C SER A 8 21.66 -39.30 -12.95
N GLU A 9 20.71 -40.24 -12.89
CA GLU A 9 20.85 -41.56 -13.49
C GLU A 9 21.01 -41.50 -15.01
N LYS A 10 20.27 -40.63 -15.71
CA LYS A 10 20.42 -40.44 -17.16
C LYS A 10 21.79 -39.93 -17.54
N LEU A 11 22.36 -39.02 -16.76
CA LEU A 11 23.73 -38.53 -16.96
C LEU A 11 24.76 -39.64 -16.67
N LEU A 12 24.61 -40.35 -15.55
CA LEU A 12 25.52 -41.41 -15.12
C LEU A 12 25.58 -42.57 -16.13
N ASN A 13 24.42 -42.97 -16.67
CA ASN A 13 24.32 -43.96 -17.75
C ASN A 13 25.05 -43.55 -19.05
N LYS A 14 25.49 -42.30 -19.14
CA LYS A 14 26.27 -41.75 -20.25
C LYS A 14 27.69 -41.36 -19.84
N GLU A 15 28.14 -41.79 -18.66
CA GLU A 15 29.45 -41.49 -18.07
C GLU A 15 29.65 -39.99 -17.78
N ILE A 16 28.57 -39.27 -17.50
CA ILE A 16 28.57 -37.86 -17.11
C ILE A 16 28.13 -37.78 -15.64
N LEU A 17 28.90 -37.08 -14.81
CA LEU A 17 28.58 -36.82 -13.42
C LEU A 17 27.66 -35.61 -13.30
N GLY A 18 26.52 -35.77 -12.64
CA GLY A 18 25.65 -34.66 -12.24
C GLY A 18 26.01 -34.17 -10.84
N PHE A 19 26.07 -32.86 -10.67
CA PHE A 19 26.31 -32.20 -9.38
C PHE A 19 25.19 -31.21 -9.11
N GLU A 20 24.40 -31.48 -8.08
CA GLU A 20 23.42 -30.51 -7.58
C GLU A 20 24.15 -29.34 -6.91
N VAL A 21 23.79 -28.13 -7.29
CA VAL A 21 24.30 -26.89 -6.70
C VAL A 21 23.16 -26.14 -6.06
N LYS A 22 23.44 -25.40 -4.98
CA LYS A 22 22.42 -24.61 -4.28
C LYS A 22 22.00 -23.36 -5.05
N ASN A 23 22.98 -22.69 -5.66
CA ASN A 23 22.81 -21.41 -6.33
C ASN A 23 23.47 -21.47 -7.71
N LEU A 24 22.93 -20.71 -8.65
CA LEU A 24 23.61 -20.40 -9.90
C LEU A 24 24.77 -19.43 -9.64
N PRO A 25 25.80 -19.42 -10.50
CA PRO A 25 26.83 -18.39 -10.50
C PRO A 25 26.23 -16.98 -10.69
N ASP A 26 26.81 -15.96 -10.04
CA ASP A 26 26.34 -14.58 -10.13
C ASP A 26 26.31 -14.03 -11.58
N ASP A 27 27.23 -14.52 -12.44
CA ASP A 27 27.37 -14.12 -13.84
C ASP A 27 26.62 -15.06 -14.81
N PHE A 28 25.74 -15.93 -14.30
CA PHE A 28 25.07 -16.96 -15.09
C PHE A 28 24.23 -16.36 -16.22
N GLU A 29 23.41 -15.36 -15.93
CA GLU A 29 22.53 -14.74 -16.93
C GLU A 29 23.33 -14.12 -18.09
N ASP A 30 24.40 -13.39 -17.78
CA ASP A 30 25.23 -12.70 -18.78
C ASP A 30 26.10 -13.64 -19.63
N LEU A 31 26.51 -14.77 -19.06
CA LEU A 31 27.44 -15.70 -19.70
C LEU A 31 26.78 -16.99 -20.19
N SER A 32 25.48 -17.15 -19.99
CA SER A 32 24.75 -18.34 -20.42
C SER A 32 24.37 -18.31 -21.90
N ILE A 33 24.40 -19.50 -22.50
CA ILE A 33 23.87 -19.81 -23.81
C ILE A 33 22.92 -20.99 -23.60
N ALA A 34 21.62 -20.74 -23.71
CA ALA A 34 20.62 -21.78 -23.59
C ALA A 34 20.59 -22.67 -24.85
N LEU A 35 20.56 -23.98 -24.64
CA LEU A 35 20.25 -24.95 -25.69
C LEU A 35 18.78 -24.78 -26.09
N LYS A 36 18.51 -24.89 -27.40
CA LYS A 36 17.20 -24.57 -27.97
C LYS A 36 16.13 -25.60 -27.64
N ASN A 37 16.50 -26.88 -27.52
CA ASN A 37 15.51 -27.94 -27.31
C ASN A 37 15.47 -28.37 -25.85
N ASP A 38 14.26 -28.56 -25.33
CA ASP A 38 13.96 -29.01 -23.95
C ASP A 38 14.18 -30.52 -23.78
N ASN A 39 15.14 -31.07 -24.49
CA ASN A 39 15.53 -32.47 -24.43
C ASN A 39 16.96 -32.63 -23.92
N ILE A 40 17.10 -33.31 -22.78
CA ILE A 40 18.38 -33.68 -22.16
C ILE A 40 19.37 -34.34 -23.14
N SER A 41 18.89 -34.97 -24.21
CA SER A 41 19.70 -35.58 -25.25
C SER A 41 20.66 -34.58 -25.92
N GLU A 42 20.26 -33.31 -26.05
CA GLU A 42 21.14 -32.27 -26.62
C GLU A 42 22.27 -31.90 -25.68
N LEU A 43 21.98 -31.74 -24.39
CA LEU A 43 22.99 -31.52 -23.35
C LEU A 43 23.98 -32.68 -23.32
N ILE A 44 23.49 -33.92 -23.32
CA ILE A 44 24.35 -35.11 -23.35
C ILE A 44 25.22 -35.14 -24.62
N LYS A 45 24.63 -34.84 -25.78
CA LYS A 45 25.37 -34.78 -27.05
C LYS A 45 26.46 -33.72 -27.00
N PHE A 46 26.15 -32.52 -26.49
CA PHE A 46 27.10 -31.43 -26.31
C PHE A 46 28.26 -31.87 -25.40
N CYS A 47 27.94 -32.49 -24.26
CA CYS A 47 28.96 -32.98 -23.34
C CYS A 47 29.89 -33.99 -23.99
N LYS A 48 29.33 -34.97 -24.71
CA LYS A 48 30.11 -36.01 -25.41
C LYS A 48 31.00 -35.43 -26.51
N CYS A 49 30.47 -34.52 -27.33
CA CYS A 49 31.24 -33.89 -28.40
C CYS A 49 32.42 -33.07 -27.87
N ASN A 50 32.33 -32.52 -26.66
CA ASN A 50 33.34 -31.66 -26.06
C ASN A 50 34.12 -32.32 -24.91
N SER A 51 33.99 -33.64 -24.73
CA SER A 51 34.65 -34.40 -23.65
C SER A 51 34.37 -33.86 -22.23
N ILE A 52 33.18 -33.29 -22.02
CA ILE A 52 32.74 -32.79 -20.72
C ILE A 52 32.19 -33.95 -19.90
N LYS A 53 32.71 -34.11 -18.68
CA LYS A 53 32.37 -35.23 -17.78
C LYS A 53 31.52 -34.81 -16.58
N SER A 54 31.24 -33.52 -16.43
CA SER A 54 30.54 -32.96 -15.28
C SER A 54 29.49 -31.97 -15.74
N VAL A 55 28.31 -32.09 -15.16
CA VAL A 55 27.15 -31.22 -15.35
C VAL A 55 26.72 -30.72 -13.98
N PHE A 56 26.44 -29.43 -13.87
CA PHE A 56 25.86 -28.83 -12.67
C PHE A 56 24.36 -28.67 -12.89
N TYR A 57 23.56 -28.76 -11.84
CA TYR A 57 22.13 -28.49 -11.92
C TYR A 57 21.56 -27.95 -10.61
N THR A 58 20.47 -27.19 -10.71
CA THR A 58 19.69 -26.69 -9.58
C THR A 58 18.20 -26.72 -9.94
N TYR A 59 17.38 -26.66 -8.91
CA TYR A 59 15.93 -26.51 -9.01
C TYR A 59 15.51 -25.12 -8.58
N GLY A 60 14.49 -24.58 -9.24
CA GLY A 60 13.70 -23.46 -8.74
C GLY A 60 12.33 -23.95 -8.33
N TYR A 61 11.74 -23.22 -7.39
CA TYR A 61 10.46 -23.51 -6.76
C TYR A 61 9.63 -22.23 -6.78
N TYR A 62 8.30 -22.37 -6.79
CA TYR A 62 7.43 -21.25 -6.45
C TYR A 62 7.57 -20.96 -4.94
N GLU A 63 7.52 -19.69 -4.56
CA GLU A 63 7.48 -19.28 -3.16
C GLU A 63 6.02 -19.26 -2.70
N GLU A 64 5.70 -19.95 -1.59
CA GLU A 64 4.32 -20.04 -1.06
C GLU A 64 3.76 -18.65 -0.69
N ASP A 65 4.64 -17.75 -0.22
CA ASP A 65 4.28 -16.41 0.20
C ASP A 65 3.74 -15.55 -0.96
N ASP A 66 4.21 -15.77 -2.20
CA ASP A 66 3.74 -15.04 -3.39
C ASP A 66 2.27 -15.38 -3.74
N PHE A 67 1.78 -16.51 -3.23
CA PHE A 67 0.41 -17.00 -3.47
C PHE A 67 -0.46 -16.92 -2.21
N THR A 68 0.07 -16.56 -1.05
CA THR A 68 -0.69 -16.55 0.20
C THR A 68 -1.11 -15.13 0.54
N ILE A 69 -2.42 -14.91 0.70
CA ILE A 69 -2.93 -13.59 1.09
C ILE A 69 -2.93 -13.45 2.60
N ASP A 70 -2.21 -12.46 3.12
CA ASP A 70 -2.30 -12.04 4.52
C ASP A 70 -3.61 -11.25 4.74
N GLU A 71 -4.58 -11.89 5.40
CA GLU A 71 -5.87 -11.29 5.71
C GLU A 71 -5.75 -10.01 6.57
N GLU A 72 -4.77 -9.93 7.48
CA GLU A 72 -4.60 -8.77 8.36
C GLU A 72 -4.01 -7.58 7.62
N ALA A 73 -3.00 -7.82 6.79
CA ALA A 73 -2.40 -6.80 5.93
C ALA A 73 -3.44 -6.23 4.95
N GLU A 74 -4.24 -7.09 4.30
CA GLU A 74 -5.25 -6.67 3.35
C GLU A 74 -6.44 -5.95 4.01
N GLU A 75 -6.84 -6.34 5.22
CA GLU A 75 -7.87 -5.61 5.97
C GLU A 75 -7.44 -4.16 6.28
N ILE A 76 -6.15 -3.93 6.55
CA ILE A 76 -5.58 -2.59 6.74
C ILE A 76 -5.50 -1.83 5.42
N ASN A 77 -5.00 -2.45 4.35
CA ASN A 77 -4.79 -1.82 3.06
C ASN A 77 -6.11 -1.36 2.40
N LEU A 78 -7.13 -2.23 2.44
CA LEU A 78 -8.42 -1.98 1.79
C LEU A 78 -9.43 -1.27 2.71
N GLY A 79 -9.24 -1.41 4.01
CA GLY A 79 -10.20 -1.02 5.04
C GLY A 79 -11.31 -2.05 5.25
N GLU A 80 -11.77 -2.14 6.50
CA GLU A 80 -12.67 -3.19 7.01
C GLU A 80 -13.92 -3.44 6.14
N GLU A 81 -14.59 -2.39 5.66
CA GLU A 81 -15.83 -2.53 4.88
C GLU A 81 -15.59 -3.15 3.50
N VAL A 82 -14.52 -2.75 2.82
CA VAL A 82 -14.15 -3.29 1.50
C VAL A 82 -13.65 -4.72 1.66
N PHE A 83 -12.78 -4.97 2.64
CA PHE A 83 -12.27 -6.31 2.93
C PHE A 83 -13.40 -7.31 3.23
N LYS A 84 -14.44 -6.90 3.98
CA LYS A 84 -15.62 -7.74 4.25
C LYS A 84 -16.34 -8.23 3.00
N LEU A 85 -16.30 -7.49 1.88
CA LEU A 85 -16.92 -7.91 0.62
C LEU A 85 -16.24 -9.15 0.04
N MET A 86 -14.91 -9.22 0.17
CA MET A 86 -14.06 -10.19 -0.49
C MET A 86 -13.50 -11.28 0.44
N LYS A 87 -13.61 -11.10 1.77
CA LYS A 87 -13.07 -12.00 2.81
C LYS A 87 -13.38 -13.48 2.59
N ASN A 88 -14.60 -13.81 2.18
CA ASN A 88 -14.99 -15.20 1.97
C ASN A 88 -14.31 -15.83 0.75
N GLU A 89 -13.96 -15.04 -0.26
CA GLU A 89 -13.30 -15.49 -1.49
C GLU A 89 -11.80 -15.62 -1.24
N ILE A 90 -11.18 -14.65 -0.57
CA ILE A 90 -9.82 -14.73 -0.04
C ILE A 90 -9.62 -16.00 0.79
N LYS A 91 -10.53 -16.27 1.75
CA LYS A 91 -10.48 -17.51 2.54
C LYS A 91 -10.59 -18.79 1.74
N LYS A 92 -11.33 -18.77 0.63
CA LYS A 92 -11.45 -19.94 -0.25
C LYS A 92 -10.18 -20.11 -1.07
N TYR A 93 -9.61 -19.01 -1.54
CA TYR A 93 -8.35 -18.98 -2.28
C TYR A 93 -7.19 -19.48 -1.44
N ASN A 94 -6.97 -18.93 -0.23
CA ASN A 94 -5.90 -19.41 0.68
C ASN A 94 -6.05 -20.90 0.99
N LYS A 95 -7.28 -21.41 1.18
CA LYS A 95 -7.52 -22.86 1.36
C LYS A 95 -7.21 -23.72 0.13
N LYS A 96 -7.16 -23.14 -1.07
CA LYS A 96 -6.66 -23.84 -2.27
C LYS A 96 -5.13 -23.84 -2.25
N VAL A 97 -4.52 -22.70 -1.93
CA VAL A 97 -3.06 -22.51 -1.85
C VAL A 97 -2.44 -23.43 -0.79
N GLU A 98 -3.04 -23.52 0.40
CA GLU A 98 -2.63 -24.44 1.50
C GLU A 98 -2.55 -25.93 1.10
N LYS A 99 -3.20 -26.32 0.00
CA LYS A 99 -3.19 -27.72 -0.50
C LYS A 99 -2.14 -27.96 -1.57
N LEU A 100 -1.44 -26.92 -2.00
CA LEU A 100 -0.37 -27.01 -2.98
C LEU A 100 0.89 -27.57 -2.33
N ASP A 101 1.73 -28.18 -3.16
CA ASP A 101 3.03 -28.68 -2.75
C ASP A 101 4.10 -27.80 -3.39
N PHE A 102 4.49 -26.74 -2.68
CA PHE A 102 5.54 -25.81 -3.10
C PHE A 102 6.94 -26.44 -3.04
N SER A 103 7.09 -27.62 -2.43
CA SER A 103 8.33 -28.40 -2.52
C SER A 103 8.50 -29.10 -3.87
N LYS A 104 7.47 -29.09 -4.73
CA LYS A 104 7.60 -29.51 -6.13
C LYS A 104 8.31 -28.39 -6.90
N PRO A 105 9.45 -28.68 -7.58
CA PRO A 105 10.09 -27.68 -8.42
C PRO A 105 9.13 -27.17 -9.49
N ASN A 106 9.39 -26.00 -10.06
CA ASN A 106 8.74 -25.52 -11.29
C ASN A 106 9.75 -25.37 -12.42
N ILE A 107 11.05 -25.30 -12.10
CA ILE A 107 12.12 -25.20 -13.08
C ILE A 107 13.32 -26.03 -12.66
N MET A 108 13.99 -26.63 -13.64
CA MET A 108 15.30 -27.24 -13.48
C MET A 108 16.25 -26.56 -14.46
N ILE A 109 17.35 -26.03 -13.92
CA ILE A 109 18.41 -25.42 -14.71
C ILE A 109 19.63 -26.30 -14.57
N SER A 110 20.13 -26.81 -15.69
CA SER A 110 21.36 -27.58 -15.77
C SER A 110 22.36 -26.88 -16.68
N TYR A 111 23.64 -26.95 -16.36
CA TYR A 111 24.65 -26.29 -17.16
C TYR A 111 26.01 -26.98 -17.10
N VAL A 112 26.83 -26.66 -18.12
CA VAL A 112 28.25 -26.98 -18.15
C VAL A 112 29.05 -25.73 -18.42
N ILE A 113 30.32 -25.72 -18.00
CA ILE A 113 31.26 -24.64 -18.30
C ILE A 113 32.03 -25.03 -19.57
N TYR A 114 31.94 -24.22 -20.61
CA TYR A 114 32.66 -24.43 -21.86
C TYR A 114 33.14 -23.08 -22.42
N GLN A 115 34.45 -22.93 -22.63
CA GLN A 115 35.06 -21.71 -23.18
C GLN A 115 34.61 -20.42 -22.47
N SER A 116 34.63 -20.44 -21.13
CA SER A 116 34.21 -19.31 -20.27
C SER A 116 32.74 -18.89 -20.47
N ARG A 117 31.89 -19.80 -20.92
CA ARG A 117 30.44 -19.63 -21.02
C ARG A 117 29.74 -20.76 -20.29
N TYR A 118 28.52 -20.49 -19.84
CA TYR A 118 27.61 -21.51 -19.35
C TYR A 118 26.78 -22.01 -20.51
N ILE A 119 26.82 -23.30 -20.79
CA ILE A 119 25.92 -23.92 -21.77
C ILE A 119 24.77 -24.50 -20.96
N ALA A 120 23.62 -23.83 -21.01
CA ALA A 120 22.48 -24.09 -20.14
C ALA A 120 21.43 -24.94 -20.85
N PHE A 121 20.76 -25.76 -20.05
CA PHE A 121 19.63 -26.59 -20.39
C PHE A 121 18.56 -26.33 -19.35
N ILE A 122 17.40 -25.84 -19.78
CA ILE A 122 16.35 -25.37 -18.88
C ILE A 122 15.09 -26.18 -19.19
N ILE A 123 14.46 -26.71 -18.15
CA ILE A 123 13.13 -27.32 -18.24
C ILE A 123 12.23 -26.59 -17.24
N SER A 124 11.11 -26.06 -17.70
CA SER A 124 10.03 -25.56 -16.86
C SER A 124 8.83 -26.53 -16.85
N ASP A 125 8.04 -26.47 -15.79
CA ASP A 125 6.75 -27.14 -15.60
C ASP A 125 5.91 -26.19 -14.75
N ASP A 126 5.10 -25.38 -15.42
CA ASP A 126 4.25 -24.35 -14.82
C ASP A 126 3.00 -24.98 -14.20
N TRP A 127 3.20 -25.98 -13.35
CA TRP A 127 2.14 -26.83 -12.78
C TRP A 127 1.12 -26.07 -11.93
N ILE A 128 1.42 -24.83 -11.56
CA ILE A 128 0.50 -23.97 -10.82
C ILE A 128 -0.62 -23.44 -11.72
N GLU A 129 -0.34 -23.21 -13.01
CA GLU A 129 -1.34 -22.79 -14.00
C GLU A 129 -2.40 -23.89 -14.21
N ASP A 130 -1.97 -25.16 -14.26
CA ASP A 130 -2.86 -26.33 -14.35
C ASP A 130 -3.85 -26.42 -13.18
N LYS A 131 -3.57 -25.73 -12.07
CA LYS A 131 -4.41 -25.69 -10.87
C LYS A 131 -5.30 -24.45 -10.80
N GLU A 132 -5.27 -23.58 -11.81
CA GLU A 132 -6.01 -22.31 -11.87
C GLU A 132 -5.73 -21.45 -10.61
N ILE A 133 -4.45 -21.39 -10.21
CA ILE A 133 -3.98 -20.55 -9.12
C ILE A 133 -3.08 -19.48 -9.73
N ILE A 134 -3.44 -18.23 -9.44
CA ILE A 134 -2.68 -17.02 -9.76
C ILE A 134 -2.05 -16.47 -8.47
N GLU A 135 -1.11 -15.55 -8.60
CA GLU A 135 -0.46 -14.88 -7.45
C GLU A 135 -1.47 -14.11 -6.59
N ALA A 136 -1.11 -13.89 -5.33
CA ALA A 136 -1.97 -13.25 -4.33
C ALA A 136 -2.43 -11.86 -4.78
N ASP A 137 -1.49 -11.04 -5.27
CA ASP A 137 -1.76 -9.67 -5.73
C ASP A 137 -2.71 -9.66 -6.94
N GLU A 138 -2.50 -10.56 -7.90
CA GLU A 138 -3.36 -10.67 -9.08
C GLU A 138 -4.78 -11.08 -8.68
N PHE A 139 -4.92 -12.04 -7.76
CA PHE A 139 -6.23 -12.45 -7.24
C PHE A 139 -6.94 -11.31 -6.50
N ILE A 140 -6.22 -10.49 -5.72
CA ILE A 140 -6.80 -9.32 -5.07
C ILE A 140 -7.29 -8.30 -6.09
N GLU A 141 -6.55 -8.04 -7.17
CA GLU A 141 -6.99 -7.16 -8.26
C GLU A 141 -8.25 -7.70 -8.96
N GLU A 142 -8.32 -9.00 -9.26
CA GLU A 142 -9.56 -9.61 -9.81
C GLU A 142 -10.77 -9.40 -8.88
N LEU A 143 -10.57 -9.48 -7.56
CA LEU A 143 -11.63 -9.22 -6.59
C LEU A 143 -12.04 -7.74 -6.57
N LYS A 144 -11.09 -6.81 -6.69
CA LYS A 144 -11.38 -5.37 -6.77
C LYS A 144 -12.21 -5.06 -8.01
N GLU A 145 -11.82 -5.57 -9.17
CA GLU A 145 -12.57 -5.41 -10.42
C GLU A 145 -13.99 -5.99 -10.29
N LYS A 146 -14.11 -7.20 -9.72
CA LYS A 146 -15.40 -7.86 -9.50
C LYS A 146 -16.33 -7.08 -8.58
N TYR A 147 -15.79 -6.36 -7.60
CA TYR A 147 -16.56 -5.60 -6.61
C TYR A 147 -16.53 -4.08 -6.83
N GLU A 148 -16.05 -3.61 -7.99
CA GLU A 148 -15.82 -2.19 -8.30
C GLU A 148 -17.02 -1.30 -7.93
N ASP A 149 -18.23 -1.65 -8.40
CA ASP A 149 -19.45 -0.88 -8.12
C ASP A 149 -19.73 -0.72 -6.62
N LYS A 150 -19.50 -1.77 -5.83
CA LYS A 150 -19.76 -1.77 -4.38
C LYS A 150 -18.67 -1.02 -3.62
N ILE A 151 -17.43 -1.13 -4.07
CA ILE A 151 -16.30 -0.36 -3.52
C ILE A 151 -16.58 1.12 -3.74
N LEU A 152 -16.97 1.50 -4.96
CA LEU A 152 -17.34 2.87 -5.30
C LEU A 152 -18.54 3.37 -4.45
N GLU A 153 -19.54 2.53 -4.19
CA GLU A 153 -20.66 2.89 -3.30
C GLU A 153 -20.19 3.17 -1.86
N ILE A 154 -19.28 2.35 -1.32
CA ILE A 154 -18.69 2.55 0.02
C ILE A 154 -17.91 3.86 0.07
N GLU A 155 -17.06 4.11 -0.92
CA GLU A 155 -16.27 5.33 -1.00
C GLU A 155 -17.13 6.58 -1.12
N ASN A 156 -18.17 6.55 -1.96
CA ASN A 156 -19.11 7.65 -2.09
C ASN A 156 -19.83 7.95 -0.76
N LYS A 157 -20.31 6.92 -0.05
CA LYS A 157 -20.93 7.11 1.27
C LYS A 157 -19.97 7.71 2.29
N ARG A 158 -18.70 7.28 2.30
CA ARG A 158 -17.67 7.86 3.18
C ARG A 158 -17.44 9.33 2.87
N ASN A 159 -17.33 9.67 1.59
CA ASN A 159 -17.14 11.05 1.15
C ASN A 159 -18.34 11.94 1.50
N GLU A 160 -19.57 11.44 1.31
CA GLU A 160 -20.78 12.14 1.72
C GLU A 160 -20.83 12.39 3.24
N LEU A 161 -20.41 11.42 4.05
CA LEU A 161 -20.35 11.59 5.51
C LEU A 161 -19.34 12.68 5.90
N ILE A 162 -18.13 12.64 5.33
CA ILE A 162 -17.09 13.64 5.56
C ILE A 162 -17.58 15.04 5.16
N GLU A 163 -18.22 15.17 4.01
CA GLU A 163 -18.73 16.46 3.53
C GLU A 163 -19.87 16.98 4.42
N ASN A 164 -20.79 16.10 4.83
CA ASN A 164 -21.85 16.46 5.77
C ASN A 164 -21.31 16.92 7.13
N GLU A 165 -20.24 16.30 7.62
CA GLU A 165 -19.56 16.73 8.85
C GLU A 165 -18.89 18.09 8.70
N LYS A 166 -18.23 18.35 7.57
CA LYS A 166 -17.67 19.67 7.26
C LYS A 166 -18.74 20.76 7.23
N ILE A 167 -19.84 20.53 6.52
CA ILE A 167 -20.97 21.48 6.44
C ILE A 167 -21.55 21.76 7.84
N LYS A 168 -21.70 20.72 8.68
CA LYS A 168 -22.16 20.88 10.07
C LYS A 168 -21.18 21.69 10.91
N ARG A 169 -19.87 21.44 10.77
CA ARG A 169 -18.83 22.17 11.48
C ARG A 169 -18.82 23.64 11.06
N GLU A 170 -18.86 23.94 9.76
CA GLU A 170 -18.89 25.32 9.24
C GLU A 170 -20.12 26.08 9.74
N LYS A 171 -21.31 25.48 9.71
CA LYS A 171 -22.53 26.11 10.26
C LYS A 171 -22.41 26.40 11.75
N THR A 172 -21.78 25.49 12.49
CA THR A 172 -21.55 25.66 13.94
C THR A 172 -20.57 26.80 14.20
N LEU A 173 -19.46 26.85 13.45
CA LEU A 173 -18.46 27.92 13.55
C LEU A 173 -19.05 29.28 13.17
N GLU A 174 -19.84 29.37 12.11
CA GLU A 174 -20.48 30.63 11.72
C GLU A 174 -21.47 31.13 12.80
N GLY A 175 -22.23 30.22 13.41
CA GLY A 175 -23.10 30.53 14.54
C GLY A 175 -22.32 31.06 15.75
N LEU A 176 -21.25 30.37 16.15
CA LEU A 176 -20.36 30.79 17.24
C LEU A 176 -19.69 32.14 16.95
N LYS A 177 -19.27 32.37 15.70
CA LYS A 177 -18.63 33.63 15.27
C LYS A 177 -19.59 34.81 15.41
N LYS A 178 -20.84 34.62 15.01
CA LYS A 178 -21.90 35.64 15.16
C LYS A 178 -22.19 35.93 16.63
N GLU A 179 -22.37 34.89 17.44
CA GLU A 179 -22.61 35.02 18.89
C GLU A 179 -21.45 35.76 19.58
N PHE A 180 -20.20 35.37 19.26
CA PHE A 180 -19.02 36.00 19.85
C PHE A 180 -18.86 37.46 19.45
N LYS A 181 -19.14 37.79 18.18
CA LYS A 181 -19.17 39.17 17.68
C LYS A 181 -20.21 40.02 18.42
N GLU A 182 -21.44 39.53 18.57
CA GLU A 182 -22.50 40.22 19.29
C GLU A 182 -22.12 40.48 20.76
N LEU A 183 -21.48 39.49 21.40
CA LEU A 183 -20.97 39.62 22.76
C LEU A 183 -19.95 40.76 22.87
N ILE A 184 -18.96 40.80 21.97
CA ILE A 184 -17.94 41.85 21.96
C ILE A 184 -18.55 43.24 21.69
N PHE A 185 -19.50 43.35 20.76
CA PHE A 185 -20.15 44.62 20.43
C PHE A 185 -21.00 45.19 21.57
N ASN A 186 -21.60 44.32 22.37
CA ASN A 186 -22.42 44.71 23.52
C ASN A 186 -21.59 44.99 24.77
N ASP A 187 -20.30 44.65 24.80
CA ASP A 187 -19.42 44.96 25.92
C ASP A 187 -19.04 46.45 25.91
N ALA A 188 -19.46 47.17 26.96
CA ALA A 188 -19.19 48.59 27.13
C ALA A 188 -17.68 48.91 27.23
N ASN A 189 -16.84 47.95 27.60
CA ASN A 189 -15.40 48.12 27.69
C ASN A 189 -14.71 48.09 26.34
N PHE A 190 -15.27 47.36 25.36
CA PHE A 190 -14.67 47.20 24.04
C PHE A 190 -14.45 48.53 23.32
N LYS A 191 -15.37 49.50 23.51
CA LYS A 191 -15.27 50.85 22.91
C LYS A 191 -14.02 51.63 23.33
N TYR A 192 -13.42 51.30 24.47
CA TYR A 192 -12.22 51.94 24.98
C TYR A 192 -10.92 51.31 24.45
N CYS A 193 -11.00 50.13 23.80
CA CYS A 193 -9.86 49.40 23.25
C CYS A 193 -9.37 50.00 21.92
N THR A 194 -8.86 51.23 21.97
CA THR A 194 -8.60 52.05 20.77
C THR A 194 -7.34 51.66 19.99
N ASN A 195 -6.36 51.01 20.62
CA ASN A 195 -5.15 50.49 19.98
C ASN A 195 -5.10 48.94 19.98
N LYS A 196 -4.21 48.37 19.16
CA LYS A 196 -4.11 46.92 18.93
C LYS A 196 -3.83 46.14 20.23
N ASP A 197 -2.90 46.64 21.04
CA ASP A 197 -2.53 46.00 22.32
C ASP A 197 -3.69 45.94 23.31
N MET A 198 -4.49 47.01 23.40
CA MET A 198 -5.67 47.04 24.27
C MET A 198 -6.74 46.05 23.83
N ARG A 199 -6.96 45.89 22.52
CA ARG A 199 -7.91 44.89 21.97
C ARG A 199 -7.45 43.47 22.25
N TYR A 200 -6.17 43.20 22.02
CA TYR A 200 -5.58 41.90 22.32
C TYR A 200 -5.72 41.54 23.80
N ARG A 201 -5.39 42.47 24.71
CA ARG A 201 -5.57 42.26 26.17
C ARG A 201 -7.03 42.05 26.55
N TYR A 202 -7.94 42.86 26.02
CA TYR A 202 -9.37 42.75 26.31
C TYR A 202 -9.90 41.34 26.02
N ILE A 203 -9.59 40.78 24.85
CA ILE A 203 -10.06 39.45 24.48
C ILE A 203 -9.37 38.37 25.32
N LYS A 204 -8.07 38.53 25.63
CA LYS A 204 -7.37 37.59 26.53
C LYS A 204 -8.00 37.54 27.92
N GLU A 205 -8.46 38.67 28.45
CA GLU A 205 -9.23 38.71 29.69
C GLU A 205 -10.64 38.12 29.50
N LEU A 206 -11.28 38.38 28.36
CA LEU A 206 -12.59 37.81 28.03
C LEU A 206 -12.57 36.29 28.08
N PHE A 207 -11.56 35.63 27.49
CA PHE A 207 -11.42 34.16 27.51
C PHE A 207 -11.15 33.55 28.90
N LYS A 208 -10.85 34.36 29.93
CA LYS A 208 -10.76 33.88 31.31
C LYS A 208 -12.13 33.74 31.98
N ASN A 209 -13.19 34.29 31.38
CA ASN A 209 -14.54 34.22 31.94
C ASN A 209 -15.16 32.84 31.72
N GLU A 210 -16.01 32.42 32.67
CA GLU A 210 -16.77 31.17 32.54
C GLU A 210 -17.65 31.20 31.28
N GLY A 211 -17.65 30.08 30.54
CA GLY A 211 -18.44 29.92 29.31
C GLY A 211 -17.82 30.45 28.02
N MET A 212 -16.60 31.01 28.06
CA MET A 212 -15.91 31.52 26.86
C MET A 212 -15.08 30.46 26.12
N SER A 213 -14.79 29.33 26.76
CA SER A 213 -14.04 28.22 26.15
C SER A 213 -14.71 27.65 24.90
N LYS A 214 -16.05 27.76 24.77
CA LYS A 214 -16.78 27.32 23.57
C LYS A 214 -16.40 28.09 22.30
N TYR A 215 -15.83 29.29 22.41
CA TYR A 215 -15.40 30.10 21.28
C TYR A 215 -13.95 29.82 20.85
N GLU A 216 -13.18 29.04 21.62
CA GLU A 216 -11.80 28.69 21.26
C GLU A 216 -11.74 27.95 19.92
N GLU A 217 -12.77 27.17 19.63
CA GLU A 217 -12.93 26.41 18.39
C GLU A 217 -12.92 27.31 17.13
N LEU A 218 -13.32 28.58 17.25
CA LEU A 218 -13.25 29.56 16.16
C LEU A 218 -11.82 29.89 15.72
N PHE A 219 -10.85 29.63 16.60
CA PHE A 219 -9.47 30.04 16.43
C PHE A 219 -8.53 28.83 16.39
N LYS A 220 -9.04 27.61 16.25
CA LYS A 220 -8.19 26.43 16.09
C LYS A 220 -7.79 26.21 14.64
N TYR A 221 -6.53 25.87 14.43
CA TYR A 221 -5.99 25.36 13.17
C TYR A 221 -5.19 24.09 13.49
N ASN A 222 -5.51 22.96 12.85
CA ASN A 222 -4.94 21.64 13.17
C ASN A 222 -5.00 21.34 14.68
N ASP A 223 -6.15 21.59 15.30
CA ASP A 223 -6.40 21.40 16.74
C ASP A 223 -5.58 22.27 17.71
N GLU A 224 -4.72 23.16 17.19
CA GLU A 224 -3.97 24.14 17.98
C GLU A 224 -4.59 25.53 17.89
N PHE A 225 -4.53 26.29 18.99
CA PHE A 225 -5.02 27.65 19.03
C PHE A 225 -4.14 28.60 18.22
N SER A 226 -4.68 29.17 17.15
CA SER A 226 -4.04 30.15 16.28
C SER A 226 -4.19 31.56 16.83
N VAL A 227 -3.09 32.08 17.38
CA VAL A 227 -2.99 33.48 17.82
C VAL A 227 -3.15 34.47 16.64
N ILE A 228 -2.84 34.03 15.42
CA ILE A 228 -2.94 34.83 14.20
C ILE A 228 -4.41 35.03 13.82
N GLU A 229 -5.17 33.93 13.65
CA GLU A 229 -6.61 33.96 13.36
C GLU A 229 -7.37 34.78 14.41
N PHE A 230 -6.98 34.58 15.67
CA PHE A 230 -7.49 35.35 16.79
C PHE A 230 -7.21 36.85 16.66
N SER A 231 -5.97 37.26 16.37
CA SER A 231 -5.62 38.67 16.22
C SER A 231 -6.36 39.32 15.05
N ASP A 232 -6.47 38.62 13.92
CA ASP A 232 -7.07 39.15 12.70
C ASP A 232 -8.58 39.31 12.84
N PHE A 233 -9.26 38.33 13.47
CA PHE A 233 -10.67 38.43 13.79
C PHE A 233 -10.97 39.70 14.60
N ILE A 234 -10.14 40.04 15.60
CA ILE A 234 -10.39 41.16 16.49
C ILE A 234 -10.15 42.52 15.83
N GLU A 235 -9.13 42.60 14.97
CA GLU A 235 -8.95 43.79 14.14
C GLU A 235 -10.10 43.98 13.14
N PHE A 236 -10.65 42.88 12.61
CA PHE A 236 -11.85 42.92 11.76
C PHE A 236 -13.08 43.42 12.54
N ILE A 237 -13.37 42.84 13.70
CA ILE A 237 -14.47 43.26 14.59
C ILE A 237 -14.35 44.76 14.95
N TRP A 238 -13.14 45.23 15.27
CA TRP A 238 -12.93 46.64 15.60
C TRP A 238 -13.18 47.61 14.43
N ARG A 239 -12.80 47.22 13.20
CA ARG A 239 -13.09 48.01 11.99
C ARG A 239 -14.60 48.13 11.79
N GLU A 240 -15.32 47.02 11.86
CA GLU A 240 -16.78 47.01 11.75
C GLU A 240 -17.45 47.83 12.84
N TYR A 241 -17.00 47.70 14.10
CA TYR A 241 -17.52 48.48 15.23
C TYR A 241 -17.40 49.99 14.96
N LYS A 242 -16.25 50.45 14.47
CA LYS A 242 -16.02 51.86 14.12
C LYS A 242 -16.95 52.33 13.01
N ASP A 243 -17.19 51.52 12.00
CA ASP A 243 -18.05 51.89 10.87
C ASP A 243 -19.52 52.01 11.27
N ILE A 244 -20.00 51.12 12.14
CA ILE A 244 -21.35 51.21 12.74
C ILE A 244 -21.45 52.46 13.63
N SER A 245 -20.44 52.71 14.46
CA SER A 245 -20.38 53.87 15.36
C SER A 245 -20.40 55.21 14.63
N LYS A 246 -19.85 55.27 13.41
CA LYS A 246 -19.85 56.47 12.56
C LYS A 246 -21.18 56.70 11.85
N LYS A 247 -21.94 55.63 11.54
CA LYS A 247 -23.25 55.72 10.90
C LYS A 247 -24.39 56.09 11.86
N ASN A 248 -24.20 55.83 13.15
CA ASN A 248 -25.15 56.17 14.22
C ASN A 248 -24.90 57.55 14.86
N LYS A 249 -24.00 58.36 14.28
CA LYS A 249 -23.76 59.76 14.65
C LYS A 249 -24.35 60.68 13.60
#